data_AF-A0A482U3A9-F1
#
_entry.id   AF-A0A482U3A9-F1
#
_cell.length_a   1.000
_cell.length_b   1.000
_cell.length_c   1.000
_cell.angle_alpha   90.00
_cell.angle_beta   90.00
_cell.angle_gamma   90.00
#
_symmetry.space_group_name_H-M   'P 1'
#
loop_
_entity.id
_entity.type
_entity.pdbx_description
1 polymer ?
#
loop_
_entity_poly.entity_id
_entity_poly.type
_entity_poly.pdbx_seq_one_letter_code
_entity_poly.pdbx_strand_id
1 'polypeptide(L)'
;MIVPDLLRAPRDVHVLTEKPNTEGGGSDRFWSMRLEGLHYDHIRAAVDELRSRWSRPIPKQIARSVKSVALQDALARTLGARSYSHWREVEQPKIADFLHEHGMSVPTDLIKWPYSPRGVGSLTARQVADRLFNSGLPLPKRLFTGVGSCLFAPRAYGRLDFDQAAGYAFWTDQQRYAFCEQHEEEILLRAEYMQDGCGLDYLDMTGRMLMLNAVSEFIGCMYNMMGSNLIEPALGEPVMRSYNMSAEGEAFELQLFRLFRKEIEGSDDGWVEVLPVPGNANLIFLKGANGAFDWVVRDQRDKAFTSNPLYPFFDKGEIPRAMDQSKLDGHLYFATGTWAEKLEHDAESRHYVEGGTAANWPGYAKLIQRELIASLGYRSPRPATGAVSDHFIPHRLGESCLMVSPLVTIADFFDFCSRTNWGQIRQEKACKTLDKRIDDLGAINMDPSDLPVSVTWLDAVAYCRDYEARTGLPVRLMTIDEWRQLAPPPMDFSHVRSSRLLIVKKGEMPDDPIYEQLGWGIVGGDGKLGGNSAHRHQADGSMRYGPNLKWVDNDAGLAFASVPGFGEWLSDHRHGSAPAACVATGRSVAGGTIERDLCPVRMTMSYKGVKVGFRLCYVAHLDA
;
A
#
# COMPACT_ATOMS: atom_id res chain seq x y z
N MET A 1 -17.41 -28.17 -26.02
CA MET A 1 -16.70 -27.00 -25.47
C MET A 1 -15.34 -26.91 -26.13
N ILE A 2 -14.92 -25.73 -26.59
CA ILE A 2 -13.73 -25.57 -27.45
C ILE A 2 -12.52 -25.34 -26.53
N VAL A 3 -11.45 -26.13 -26.68
CA VAL A 3 -10.24 -26.13 -25.81
C VAL A 3 -9.67 -24.71 -25.54
N PRO A 4 -9.58 -23.80 -26.54
CA PRO A 4 -9.22 -22.40 -26.32
C PRO A 4 -9.97 -21.70 -25.18
N ASP A 5 -11.28 -21.92 -25.04
CA ASP A 5 -12.11 -21.25 -24.02
C ASP A 5 -11.79 -21.75 -22.61
N LEU A 6 -11.48 -23.05 -22.48
CA LEU A 6 -11.06 -23.66 -21.21
C LEU A 6 -9.70 -23.15 -20.73
N LEU A 7 -8.81 -22.83 -21.67
CA LEU A 7 -7.46 -22.38 -21.33
C LEU A 7 -7.36 -20.87 -21.15
N ARG A 8 -8.48 -20.16 -21.08
CA ARG A 8 -8.49 -18.71 -20.82
C ARG A 8 -8.24 -18.43 -19.33
N ALA A 9 -7.57 -17.31 -19.05
CA ALA A 9 -7.44 -16.82 -17.69
C ALA A 9 -8.76 -16.20 -17.20
N PRO A 10 -9.26 -16.56 -16.01
CA PRO A 10 -10.45 -15.93 -15.42
C PRO A 10 -10.14 -14.56 -14.78
N ARG A 11 -8.85 -14.24 -14.64
CA ARG A 11 -8.31 -13.04 -13.99
C ARG A 11 -7.09 -12.53 -14.74
N ASP A 12 -6.64 -11.32 -14.43
CA ASP A 12 -5.36 -10.84 -14.96
C ASP A 12 -4.21 -11.67 -14.40
N VAL A 13 -3.36 -12.19 -15.29
CA VAL A 13 -2.18 -12.97 -14.94
C VAL A 13 -0.95 -12.27 -15.48
N HIS A 14 -0.06 -11.88 -14.59
CA HIS A 14 1.25 -11.36 -14.96
C HIS A 14 2.32 -12.37 -14.58
N VAL A 15 3.19 -12.71 -15.54
CA VAL A 15 4.29 -13.66 -15.31
C VAL A 15 5.64 -13.00 -15.59
N LEU A 16 6.66 -13.48 -14.89
CA LEU A 16 8.04 -13.10 -15.15
C LEU A 16 8.66 -14.05 -16.17
N THR A 17 9.11 -13.49 -17.29
CA THR A 17 9.78 -14.23 -18.36
C THR A 17 11.19 -13.71 -18.54
N GLU A 18 12.17 -14.62 -18.57
CA GLU A 18 13.55 -14.24 -18.77
C GLU A 18 13.74 -13.52 -20.11
N LYS A 19 14.52 -12.43 -20.10
CA LYS A 19 14.94 -11.78 -21.34
C LYS A 19 15.85 -12.75 -22.10
N PRO A 20 15.52 -13.10 -23.36
CA PRO A 20 16.38 -13.98 -24.13
C PRO A 20 17.77 -13.37 -24.32
N ASN A 21 18.81 -14.18 -24.13
CA ASN A 21 20.23 -13.81 -24.34
C ASN A 21 20.75 -12.71 -23.40
N THR A 22 20.21 -12.56 -22.18
CA THR A 22 20.82 -11.74 -21.14
C THR A 22 21.61 -12.60 -20.17
N GLU A 23 22.90 -12.33 -20.03
CA GLU A 23 23.82 -13.04 -19.11
C GLU A 23 23.92 -12.36 -17.72
N GLY A 24 23.24 -11.23 -17.51
CA GLY A 24 23.31 -10.45 -16.26
C GLY A 24 22.39 -10.96 -15.15
N GLY A 25 22.87 -10.93 -13.90
CA GLY A 25 22.04 -11.05 -12.70
C GLY A 25 21.39 -9.71 -12.33
N GLY A 26 20.15 -9.73 -11.83
CA GLY A 26 19.43 -8.55 -11.33
C GLY A 26 18.01 -8.38 -11.90
N SER A 27 17.34 -7.29 -11.52
CA SER A 27 15.96 -6.94 -11.95
C SER A 27 15.84 -6.74 -13.47
N ASP A 28 16.95 -6.43 -14.15
CA ASP A 28 16.99 -6.29 -15.61
C ASP A 28 16.94 -7.63 -16.37
N ARG A 29 16.91 -8.78 -15.68
CA ARG A 29 16.86 -10.11 -16.29
C ARG A 29 15.47 -10.53 -16.77
N PHE A 30 14.41 -9.89 -16.30
CA PHE A 30 13.04 -10.36 -16.54
C PHE A 30 12.19 -9.31 -17.28
N TRP A 31 11.26 -9.80 -18.09
CA TRP A 31 10.09 -9.08 -18.59
C TRP A 31 8.87 -9.43 -17.74
N SER A 32 7.99 -8.45 -17.51
CA SER A 32 6.64 -8.68 -17.01
C SER A 32 5.69 -8.76 -18.20
N MET A 33 5.05 -9.92 -18.37
CA MET A 33 4.14 -10.19 -19.49
C MET A 33 2.74 -10.46 -18.95
N ARG A 34 1.72 -9.86 -19.57
CA ARG A 34 0.32 -10.20 -19.32
C ARG A 34 -0.01 -11.45 -20.12
N LEU A 35 -0.64 -12.42 -19.48
CA LEU A 35 -1.01 -13.70 -20.08
C LEU A 35 -2.54 -13.86 -20.02
N GLU A 36 -3.18 -13.94 -21.17
CA GLU A 36 -4.65 -14.09 -21.27
C GLU A 36 -5.13 -15.53 -21.12
N GLY A 37 -4.20 -16.49 -21.03
CA GLY A 37 -4.47 -17.90 -20.83
C GLY A 37 -3.31 -18.81 -21.20
N LEU A 38 -3.54 -20.12 -21.13
CA LEU A 38 -2.55 -21.18 -21.36
C LEU A 38 -2.56 -21.73 -22.81
N HIS A 39 -3.51 -21.31 -23.66
CA HIS A 39 -3.50 -21.68 -25.09
C HIS A 39 -2.27 -21.12 -25.81
N TYR A 40 -1.71 -21.85 -26.77
CA TYR A 40 -0.53 -21.39 -27.53
C TYR A 40 -0.74 -20.03 -28.22
N ASP A 41 -1.97 -19.68 -28.60
CA ASP A 41 -2.30 -18.36 -29.16
C ASP A 41 -2.19 -17.23 -28.13
N HIS A 42 -2.51 -17.48 -26.86
CA HIS A 42 -2.37 -16.50 -25.78
C HIS A 42 -0.90 -16.19 -25.49
N ILE A 43 -0.02 -17.20 -25.58
CA ILE A 43 1.44 -17.00 -25.51
C ILE A 43 1.90 -16.11 -26.68
N ARG A 44 1.41 -16.36 -27.90
CA ARG A 44 1.74 -15.53 -29.07
C ARG A 44 1.25 -14.09 -28.88
N ALA A 45 0.02 -13.90 -28.43
CA ALA A 45 -0.57 -12.59 -28.17
C ALA A 45 0.23 -11.79 -27.13
N ALA A 46 0.62 -12.42 -26.01
CA ALA A 46 1.45 -11.80 -24.98
C ALA A 46 2.82 -11.33 -25.53
N VAL A 47 3.43 -12.14 -26.40
CA VAL A 47 4.70 -11.78 -27.07
C VAL A 47 4.52 -10.61 -28.03
N ASP A 48 3.43 -10.62 -28.81
CA ASP A 48 3.12 -9.54 -29.74
C ASP A 48 2.81 -8.22 -29.01
N GLU A 49 2.09 -8.27 -27.89
CA GLU A 49 1.84 -7.11 -27.01
C GLU A 49 3.14 -6.54 -26.43
N LEU A 50 4.05 -7.39 -25.94
CA LEU A 50 5.34 -6.91 -25.43
C LEU A 50 6.15 -6.21 -26.54
N ARG A 51 6.12 -6.74 -27.76
CA ARG A 51 6.84 -6.19 -28.92
C ARG A 51 6.22 -4.89 -29.42
N SER A 52 4.90 -4.72 -29.33
CA SER A 52 4.21 -3.50 -29.77
C SER A 52 4.50 -2.28 -28.89
N ARG A 53 5.04 -2.48 -27.68
CA ARG A 53 5.50 -1.39 -26.80
C ARG A 53 6.65 -0.57 -27.37
N TRP A 54 7.29 -1.04 -28.45
CA TRP A 54 8.42 -0.37 -29.09
C TRP A 54 8.03 0.13 -30.48
N SER A 55 8.27 1.43 -30.73
CA SER A 55 8.22 2.00 -32.07
C SER A 55 9.25 1.32 -32.97
N ARG A 56 8.87 0.98 -34.21
CA ARG A 56 9.82 0.44 -35.20
C ARG A 56 10.63 1.60 -35.81
N PRO A 57 11.95 1.46 -35.98
CA PRO A 57 12.77 0.27 -35.70
C PRO A 57 13.08 0.10 -34.21
N ILE A 58 13.06 -1.15 -33.74
CA ILE A 58 13.40 -1.50 -32.36
C ILE A 58 14.87 -1.13 -32.08
N PRO A 59 15.20 -0.52 -30.91
CA PRO A 59 16.57 -0.21 -30.55
C PRO A 59 17.51 -1.42 -30.67
N LYS A 60 18.67 -1.24 -31.31
CA LYS A 60 19.64 -2.32 -31.58
C LYS A 60 20.01 -3.14 -30.34
N GLN A 61 20.12 -2.47 -29.19
CA GLN A 61 20.45 -3.08 -27.90
C GLN A 61 19.37 -4.04 -27.37
N ILE A 62 18.11 -3.89 -27.81
CA ILE A 62 16.96 -4.71 -27.38
C ILE A 62 16.54 -5.69 -28.48
N ALA A 63 16.86 -5.42 -29.74
CA ALA A 63 16.39 -6.18 -30.91
C ALA A 63 16.61 -7.71 -30.81
N ARG A 64 17.68 -8.16 -30.14
CA ARG A 64 17.95 -9.60 -29.94
C ARG A 64 17.02 -10.25 -28.93
N SER A 65 16.73 -9.58 -27.82
CA SER A 65 15.89 -10.11 -26.74
C SER A 65 14.39 -10.03 -27.04
N VAL A 66 13.99 -9.33 -28.10
CA VAL A 66 12.57 -9.23 -28.53
C VAL A 66 12.26 -10.00 -29.82
N LYS A 67 13.12 -10.96 -30.20
CA LYS A 67 12.81 -11.91 -31.27
C LYS A 67 11.62 -12.77 -30.86
N SER A 68 10.60 -12.85 -31.73
CA SER A 68 9.33 -13.53 -31.43
C SER A 68 9.54 -14.97 -30.93
N VAL A 69 10.30 -15.79 -31.67
CA VAL A 69 10.54 -17.20 -31.32
C VAL A 69 11.23 -17.32 -29.96
N ALA A 70 12.26 -16.50 -29.72
CA ALA A 70 13.01 -16.55 -28.47
C ALA A 70 12.15 -16.14 -27.25
N LEU A 71 11.26 -15.17 -27.42
CA LEU A 71 10.30 -14.77 -26.39
C LEU A 71 9.22 -15.82 -26.16
N GLN A 72 8.69 -16.43 -27.23
CA GLN A 72 7.73 -17.53 -27.13
C GLN A 72 8.33 -18.72 -26.38
N ASP A 73 9.58 -19.10 -26.69
CA ASP A 73 10.30 -20.15 -25.98
C ASP A 73 10.56 -19.79 -24.51
N ALA A 74 10.94 -18.54 -24.22
CA ALA A 74 11.17 -18.08 -22.86
C ALA A 74 9.88 -18.11 -22.03
N LEU A 75 8.76 -17.63 -22.59
CA LEU A 75 7.46 -17.66 -21.92
C LEU A 75 6.95 -19.09 -21.73
N ALA A 76 7.12 -19.96 -22.73
CA ALA A 76 6.82 -21.39 -22.61
C ALA A 76 7.63 -22.07 -21.50
N ARG A 77 8.91 -21.69 -21.33
CA ARG A 77 9.75 -22.16 -20.21
C ARG A 77 9.25 -21.67 -18.84
N THR A 78 8.81 -20.41 -18.74
CA THR A 78 8.15 -19.91 -17.52
C THR A 78 6.96 -20.78 -17.14
N LEU A 79 6.19 -21.26 -18.11
CA LEU A 79 5.04 -22.15 -17.89
C LEU A 79 5.41 -23.64 -17.71
N GLY A 80 6.70 -24.00 -17.74
CA GLY A 80 7.20 -25.36 -17.48
C GLY A 80 7.45 -26.22 -18.72
N ALA A 81 7.32 -25.69 -19.94
CA ALA A 81 7.72 -26.39 -21.16
C ALA A 81 9.21 -26.19 -21.51
N ARG A 82 9.74 -26.99 -22.46
CA ARG A 82 11.11 -26.82 -22.96
C ARG A 82 11.23 -25.70 -24.01
N SER A 83 10.19 -25.52 -24.80
CA SER A 83 10.09 -24.58 -25.92
C SER A 83 8.61 -24.31 -26.24
N TYR A 84 8.34 -23.35 -27.13
CA TYR A 84 6.99 -23.07 -27.61
C TYR A 84 6.38 -24.23 -28.40
N SER A 85 7.19 -24.94 -29.20
CA SER A 85 6.74 -26.16 -29.88
C SER A 85 6.37 -27.25 -28.89
N HIS A 86 7.19 -27.47 -27.86
CA HIS A 86 6.91 -28.42 -26.78
C HIS A 86 5.63 -28.05 -26.02
N TRP A 87 5.40 -26.75 -25.77
CA TRP A 87 4.16 -26.28 -25.16
C TRP A 87 2.94 -26.70 -25.99
N ARG A 88 2.96 -26.41 -27.29
CA ARG A 88 1.85 -26.68 -28.21
C ARG A 88 1.60 -28.18 -28.41
N GLU A 89 2.66 -28.96 -28.57
CA GLU A 89 2.58 -30.36 -29.02
C GLU A 89 2.53 -31.37 -27.86
N VAL A 90 2.98 -30.98 -26.67
CA VAL A 90 3.11 -31.89 -25.51
C VAL A 90 2.35 -31.38 -24.29
N GLU A 91 2.69 -30.18 -23.78
CA GLU A 91 2.08 -29.70 -22.52
C GLU A 91 0.60 -29.33 -22.70
N GLN A 92 0.21 -28.70 -23.80
CA GLN A 92 -1.18 -28.29 -24.00
C GLN A 92 -2.16 -29.48 -24.13
N PRO A 93 -1.89 -30.53 -24.93
CA PRO A 93 -2.72 -31.74 -24.94
C PRO A 93 -2.81 -32.39 -23.55
N LYS A 94 -1.67 -32.51 -22.86
CA LYS A 94 -1.60 -33.06 -21.51
C LYS A 94 -2.41 -32.25 -20.49
N ILE A 95 -2.40 -30.92 -20.56
CA ILE A 95 -3.24 -30.06 -19.72
C ILE A 95 -4.72 -30.27 -20.05
N ALA A 96 -5.09 -30.39 -21.33
CA ALA A 96 -6.47 -30.66 -21.73
C ALA A 96 -6.97 -32.01 -21.20
N ASP A 97 -6.14 -33.06 -21.28
CA ASP A 97 -6.44 -34.38 -20.73
C ASP A 97 -6.58 -34.32 -19.20
N PHE A 98 -5.67 -33.59 -18.53
CA PHE A 98 -5.71 -33.38 -17.08
C PHE A 98 -6.98 -32.66 -16.62
N LEU A 99 -7.40 -31.63 -17.34
CA LEU A 99 -8.67 -30.92 -17.09
C LEU A 99 -9.87 -31.86 -17.22
N HIS A 100 -9.88 -32.68 -18.27
CA HIS A 100 -10.94 -33.65 -18.51
C HIS A 100 -11.00 -34.73 -17.41
N GLU A 101 -9.85 -35.31 -17.06
CA GLU A 101 -9.72 -36.35 -16.02
C GLU A 101 -10.26 -35.88 -14.65
N HIS A 102 -10.06 -34.60 -14.33
CA HIS A 102 -10.47 -34.03 -13.04
C HIS A 102 -11.83 -33.31 -13.10
N GLY A 103 -12.55 -33.38 -14.22
CA GLY A 103 -13.87 -32.75 -14.39
C GLY A 103 -13.85 -31.21 -14.40
N MET A 104 -12.69 -30.61 -14.65
CA MET A 104 -12.50 -29.15 -14.68
C MET A 104 -12.97 -28.59 -16.03
N SER A 105 -14.10 -27.88 -16.02
CA SER A 105 -14.83 -27.49 -17.23
C SER A 105 -15.26 -26.02 -17.26
N VAL A 106 -15.15 -25.29 -16.15
CA VAL A 106 -15.57 -23.88 -16.06
C VAL A 106 -14.44 -23.03 -15.46
N PRO A 107 -13.71 -22.24 -16.26
CA PRO A 107 -12.72 -21.30 -15.74
C PRO A 107 -13.39 -20.25 -14.85
N THR A 108 -12.96 -20.15 -13.59
CA THR A 108 -13.54 -19.29 -12.55
C THR A 108 -12.41 -18.75 -11.66
N ASP A 109 -12.49 -17.50 -11.20
CA ASP A 109 -11.56 -17.00 -10.17
C ASP A 109 -11.88 -17.68 -8.83
N LEU A 110 -11.02 -18.62 -8.44
CA LEU A 110 -11.18 -19.41 -7.21
C LEU A 110 -10.37 -18.84 -6.03
N ILE A 111 -9.78 -17.66 -6.18
CA ILE A 111 -8.91 -17.05 -5.17
C ILE A 111 -9.60 -15.83 -4.54
N LYS A 112 -10.23 -14.99 -5.35
CA LYS A 112 -10.78 -13.71 -4.89
C LYS A 112 -12.17 -13.88 -4.28
N TRP A 113 -12.23 -14.06 -2.96
CA TRP A 113 -13.49 -14.08 -2.23
C TRP A 113 -14.13 -12.68 -2.10
N PRO A 114 -15.35 -12.45 -2.62
CA PRO A 114 -16.00 -11.14 -2.54
C PRO A 114 -16.37 -10.71 -1.12
N TYR A 115 -16.59 -11.68 -0.23
CA TYR A 115 -17.00 -11.47 1.16
C TYR A 115 -15.87 -11.84 2.11
N SER A 116 -14.63 -11.42 1.81
CA SER A 116 -13.49 -11.69 2.68
C SER A 116 -13.69 -11.09 4.09
N PRO A 117 -13.02 -11.63 5.13
CA PRO A 117 -12.99 -11.00 6.45
C PRO A 117 -12.60 -9.52 6.36
N ARG A 118 -13.12 -8.70 7.27
CA ARG A 118 -12.81 -7.27 7.30
C ARG A 118 -11.32 -7.05 7.59
N GLY A 119 -10.78 -5.95 7.10
CA GLY A 119 -9.43 -5.49 7.44
C GLY A 119 -8.28 -6.02 6.60
N VAL A 120 -8.41 -7.14 5.88
CA VAL A 120 -7.29 -7.76 5.13
C VAL A 120 -7.55 -7.94 3.63
N GLY A 121 -8.80 -7.85 3.18
CA GLY A 121 -9.17 -8.00 1.76
C GLY A 121 -9.08 -9.46 1.29
N SER A 122 -9.37 -9.69 0.01
CA SER A 122 -9.30 -11.04 -0.58
C SER A 122 -7.84 -11.51 -0.74
N LEU A 123 -7.63 -12.82 -0.71
CA LEU A 123 -6.35 -13.40 -1.12
C LEU A 123 -5.98 -12.97 -2.53
N THR A 124 -4.68 -12.83 -2.76
CA THR A 124 -4.11 -12.55 -4.07
C THR A 124 -3.57 -13.82 -4.70
N ALA A 125 -3.53 -13.82 -6.03
CA ALA A 125 -2.98 -14.94 -6.77
C ALA A 125 -1.48 -15.11 -6.45
N ARG A 126 -0.73 -14.02 -6.26
CA ARG A 126 0.67 -14.08 -5.82
C ARG A 126 0.83 -14.74 -4.46
N GLN A 127 -0.01 -14.44 -3.46
CA GLN A 127 0.06 -15.11 -2.15
C GLN A 127 -0.11 -16.63 -2.28
N VAL A 128 -1.08 -17.08 -3.08
CA VAL A 128 -1.31 -18.51 -3.32
C VAL A 128 -0.12 -19.14 -4.05
N ALA A 129 0.38 -18.50 -5.13
CA ALA A 129 1.53 -19.01 -5.87
C ALA A 129 2.80 -19.07 -5.01
N ASP A 130 3.10 -18.03 -4.25
CA ASP A 130 4.26 -17.99 -3.37
C ASP A 130 4.18 -19.12 -2.32
N ARG A 131 3.00 -19.36 -1.72
CA ARG A 131 2.81 -20.48 -0.78
C ARG A 131 2.99 -21.84 -1.43
N LEU A 132 2.49 -22.05 -2.65
CA LEU A 132 2.53 -23.35 -3.30
C LEU A 132 3.89 -23.65 -3.95
N PHE A 133 4.63 -22.64 -4.40
CA PHE A 133 5.87 -22.83 -5.16
C PHE A 133 7.15 -22.39 -4.44
N ASN A 134 7.08 -21.37 -3.59
CA ASN A 134 8.24 -20.64 -3.06
C ASN A 134 8.38 -20.77 -1.54
N SER A 135 7.43 -21.41 -0.84
CA SER A 135 7.46 -21.54 0.62
C SER A 135 8.46 -22.55 1.16
N GLY A 136 8.86 -23.54 0.35
CA GLY A 136 9.58 -24.72 0.82
C GLY A 136 8.75 -25.68 1.69
N LEU A 137 7.47 -25.39 1.90
CA LEU A 137 6.55 -26.23 2.66
C LEU A 137 5.87 -27.27 1.75
N PRO A 138 5.36 -28.38 2.30
CA PRO A 138 4.58 -29.35 1.52
C PRO A 138 3.39 -28.70 0.81
N LEU A 139 3.06 -29.26 -0.37
CA LEU A 139 1.83 -28.92 -1.08
C LEU A 139 0.63 -29.41 -0.26
N PRO A 140 -0.36 -28.54 0.01
CA PRO A 140 -1.57 -28.95 0.70
C PRO A 140 -2.49 -29.75 -0.24
N LYS A 141 -3.44 -30.48 0.34
CA LYS A 141 -4.52 -31.15 -0.41
C LYS A 141 -5.57 -30.15 -0.87
N ARG A 142 -5.98 -29.28 0.06
CA ARG A 142 -6.97 -28.22 -0.17
C ARG A 142 -6.54 -26.92 0.48
N LEU A 143 -7.12 -25.84 -0.02
CA LEU A 143 -6.84 -24.48 0.38
C LEU A 143 -8.16 -23.77 0.62
N PHE A 144 -8.31 -23.09 1.75
CA PHE A 144 -9.49 -22.29 2.02
C PHE A 144 -9.30 -20.91 1.43
N THR A 145 -9.95 -20.66 0.30
CA THR A 145 -10.01 -19.33 -0.31
C THR A 145 -11.29 -18.60 0.06
N GLY A 146 -12.28 -19.29 0.62
CA GLY A 146 -13.59 -18.73 0.95
C GLY A 146 -14.50 -18.52 -0.26
N VAL A 147 -14.01 -18.69 -1.50
CA VAL A 147 -14.86 -18.60 -2.70
C VAL A 147 -15.96 -19.66 -2.65
N GLY A 148 -17.22 -19.21 -2.72
CA GLY A 148 -18.41 -20.06 -2.55
C GLY A 148 -18.93 -20.12 -1.11
N SER A 149 -18.14 -19.70 -0.11
CA SER A 149 -18.60 -19.59 1.28
C SER A 149 -19.39 -18.30 1.52
N CYS A 150 -20.46 -18.42 2.31
CA CYS A 150 -21.30 -17.30 2.74
C CYS A 150 -20.96 -16.79 4.15
N LEU A 151 -19.88 -17.27 4.78
CA LEU A 151 -19.54 -17.01 6.18
C LEU A 151 -19.55 -15.53 6.58
N PHE A 152 -19.00 -14.63 5.73
CA PHE A 152 -19.03 -13.19 5.97
C PHE A 152 -19.92 -12.42 4.99
N ALA A 153 -20.82 -13.12 4.29
CA ALA A 153 -21.82 -12.48 3.44
C ALA A 153 -22.85 -11.63 4.21
N PRO A 154 -23.24 -11.93 5.48
CA PRO A 154 -24.09 -11.03 6.25
C PRO A 154 -23.47 -9.64 6.44
N ARG A 155 -24.26 -8.60 6.14
CA ARG A 155 -23.92 -7.18 6.28
C ARG A 155 -24.75 -6.56 7.40
N ALA A 156 -24.12 -5.64 8.14
CA ALA A 156 -24.75 -4.90 9.25
C ALA A 156 -25.06 -5.72 10.50
N TYR A 157 -24.59 -6.96 10.55
CA TYR A 157 -24.57 -7.78 11.76
C TYR A 157 -23.20 -7.68 12.45
N GLY A 158 -23.19 -7.70 13.78
CA GLY A 158 -21.97 -7.68 14.58
C GLY A 158 -22.22 -7.64 16.09
N ARG A 159 -21.40 -6.87 16.80
CA ARG A 159 -21.34 -6.89 18.27
C ARG A 159 -22.64 -6.52 18.98
N LEU A 160 -23.49 -5.68 18.38
CA LEU A 160 -24.78 -5.27 18.95
C LEU A 160 -25.84 -6.37 18.82
N ASP A 161 -25.75 -7.19 17.78
CA ASP A 161 -26.68 -8.32 17.58
C ASP A 161 -26.48 -9.42 18.63
N PHE A 162 -25.25 -9.56 19.15
CA PHE A 162 -24.99 -10.38 20.34
C PHE A 162 -25.76 -9.91 21.56
N ASP A 163 -25.73 -8.60 21.82
CA ASP A 163 -26.40 -8.03 22.98
C ASP A 163 -27.92 -8.25 22.88
N GLN A 164 -28.47 -8.15 21.67
CA GLN A 164 -29.87 -8.46 21.39
C GLN A 164 -30.19 -9.94 21.57
N ALA A 165 -29.37 -10.84 21.03
CA ALA A 165 -29.58 -12.29 21.13
C ALA A 165 -29.47 -12.78 22.59
N ALA A 166 -28.55 -12.22 23.37
CA ALA A 166 -28.37 -12.57 24.78
C ALA A 166 -29.38 -11.89 25.72
N GLY A 167 -30.03 -10.81 25.28
CA GLY A 167 -30.95 -10.01 26.09
C GLY A 167 -30.27 -9.11 27.13
N TYR A 168 -28.94 -8.94 27.06
CA TYR A 168 -28.16 -8.03 27.90
C TYR A 168 -26.89 -7.57 27.16
N ALA A 169 -26.35 -6.42 27.56
CA ALA A 169 -25.19 -5.84 26.90
C ALA A 169 -23.87 -6.51 27.32
N PHE A 170 -23.04 -6.86 26.33
CA PHE A 170 -21.66 -7.26 26.54
C PHE A 170 -20.71 -6.06 26.40
N TRP A 171 -19.72 -6.00 27.28
CA TRP A 171 -18.73 -4.91 27.29
C TRP A 171 -17.41 -5.30 26.62
N THR A 172 -17.13 -6.60 26.50
CA THR A 172 -15.90 -7.10 25.88
C THR A 172 -16.15 -8.25 24.91
N ASP A 173 -15.23 -8.45 23.98
CA ASP A 173 -15.31 -9.57 23.02
C ASP A 173 -15.07 -10.92 23.71
N GLN A 174 -14.36 -10.95 24.85
CA GLN A 174 -14.23 -12.15 25.68
C GLN A 174 -15.57 -12.59 26.28
N GLN A 175 -16.42 -11.65 26.70
CA GLN A 175 -17.75 -12.00 27.19
C GLN A 175 -18.65 -12.54 26.07
N ARG A 176 -18.58 -11.94 24.88
CA ARG A 176 -19.29 -12.43 23.69
C ARG A 176 -18.82 -13.82 23.29
N TYR A 177 -17.50 -14.06 23.32
CA TYR A 177 -16.92 -15.37 23.06
C TYR A 177 -17.39 -16.42 24.08
N ALA A 178 -17.37 -16.12 25.38
CA ALA A 178 -17.85 -17.04 26.41
C ALA A 178 -19.35 -17.39 26.26
N PHE A 179 -20.17 -16.43 25.82
CA PHE A 179 -21.56 -16.68 25.46
C PHE A 179 -21.67 -17.55 24.20
N CYS A 180 -20.89 -17.24 23.16
CA CYS A 180 -20.81 -18.06 21.95
C CYS A 180 -20.42 -19.52 22.25
N GLU A 181 -19.48 -19.78 23.17
CA GLU A 181 -19.09 -21.15 23.53
C GLU A 181 -20.25 -21.96 24.13
N GLN A 182 -21.20 -21.32 24.81
CA GLN A 182 -22.38 -21.97 25.38
C GLN A 182 -23.45 -22.27 24.32
N HIS A 183 -23.48 -21.49 23.24
CA HIS A 183 -24.51 -21.51 22.20
C HIS A 183 -23.91 -21.78 20.80
N GLU A 184 -22.82 -22.54 20.76
CA GLU A 184 -21.93 -22.58 19.60
C GLU A 184 -22.64 -23.00 18.31
N GLU A 185 -23.47 -24.05 18.38
CA GLU A 185 -24.24 -24.60 17.26
C GLU A 185 -25.70 -24.09 17.23
N GLU A 186 -26.11 -23.29 18.22
CA GLU A 186 -27.48 -22.81 18.30
C GLU A 186 -27.68 -21.63 17.34
N ILE A 187 -28.78 -21.66 16.57
CA ILE A 187 -29.16 -20.54 15.72
C ILE A 187 -29.61 -19.39 16.62
N LEU A 188 -28.79 -18.35 16.70
CA LEU A 188 -29.06 -17.17 17.53
C LEU A 188 -29.77 -16.05 16.76
N LEU A 189 -29.53 -15.98 15.45
CA LEU A 189 -30.05 -14.91 14.61
C LEU A 189 -30.26 -15.41 13.17
N ARG A 190 -31.29 -14.89 12.50
CA ARG A 190 -31.43 -14.99 11.05
C ARG A 190 -30.95 -13.69 10.40
N ALA A 191 -29.88 -13.77 9.63
CA ALA A 191 -29.38 -12.66 8.85
C ALA A 191 -30.14 -12.56 7.52
N GLU A 192 -30.81 -11.44 7.27
CA GLU A 192 -31.58 -11.15 6.06
C GLU A 192 -30.87 -10.11 5.16
N TYR A 193 -29.99 -9.28 5.75
CA TYR A 193 -29.21 -8.32 5.00
C TYR A 193 -27.89 -8.93 4.52
N MET A 194 -27.91 -9.49 3.31
CA MET A 194 -26.74 -10.12 2.68
C MET A 194 -26.00 -9.13 1.78
N GLN A 195 -24.70 -9.34 1.59
CA GLN A 195 -23.92 -8.65 0.58
C GLN A 195 -24.35 -9.08 -0.84
N ASP A 196 -24.30 -8.13 -1.78
CA ASP A 196 -24.74 -8.36 -3.16
C ASP A 196 -24.01 -9.55 -3.80
N GLY A 197 -24.77 -10.39 -4.51
CA GLY A 197 -24.24 -11.55 -5.25
C GLY A 197 -24.09 -12.84 -4.43
N CYS A 198 -24.43 -12.85 -3.13
CA CYS A 198 -24.32 -14.03 -2.27
C CYS A 198 -25.25 -15.17 -2.71
N GLY A 199 -26.39 -14.84 -3.34
CA GLY A 199 -27.36 -15.82 -3.83
C GLY A 199 -28.27 -16.41 -2.75
N LEU A 200 -28.15 -15.96 -1.50
CA LEU A 200 -29.03 -16.34 -0.39
C LEU A 200 -29.95 -15.17 0.00
N ASP A 201 -31.22 -15.48 0.26
CA ASP A 201 -32.17 -14.52 0.83
C ASP A 201 -31.94 -14.30 2.33
N TYR A 202 -31.47 -15.33 3.02
CA TYR A 202 -31.10 -15.27 4.44
C TYR A 202 -30.03 -16.30 4.79
N LEU A 203 -29.38 -16.11 5.93
CA LEU A 203 -28.45 -17.05 6.54
C LEU A 203 -28.76 -17.19 8.03
N ASP A 204 -29.05 -18.41 8.48
CA ASP A 204 -29.18 -18.70 9.90
C ASP A 204 -27.78 -18.72 10.52
N MET A 205 -27.54 -17.81 11.45
CA MET A 205 -26.23 -17.66 12.09
C MET A 205 -26.24 -18.37 13.43
N THR A 206 -25.37 -19.37 13.54
CA THR A 206 -25.05 -20.01 14.82
C THR A 206 -24.27 -19.06 15.73
N GLY A 207 -24.11 -19.41 17.00
CA GLY A 207 -23.19 -18.71 17.90
C GLY A 207 -21.81 -18.47 17.29
N ARG A 208 -21.22 -19.51 16.65
CA ARG A 208 -19.94 -19.37 15.93
C ARG A 208 -19.97 -18.33 14.84
N MET A 209 -20.90 -18.45 13.91
CA MET A 209 -20.97 -17.59 12.73
C MET A 209 -21.18 -16.14 13.15
N LEU A 210 -22.07 -15.91 14.13
CA LEU A 210 -22.29 -14.58 14.69
C LEU A 210 -21.01 -14.02 15.33
N MET A 211 -20.26 -14.84 16.09
CA MET A 211 -18.97 -14.44 16.68
C MET A 211 -17.99 -14.04 15.60
N LEU A 212 -17.72 -14.92 14.64
CA LEU A 212 -16.78 -14.68 13.56
C LEU A 212 -17.14 -13.43 12.75
N ASN A 213 -18.42 -13.21 12.47
CA ASN A 213 -18.88 -12.02 11.76
C ASN A 213 -18.65 -10.74 12.60
N ALA A 214 -18.99 -10.78 13.89
CA ALA A 214 -18.88 -9.65 14.82
C ALA A 214 -17.44 -9.18 15.07
N VAL A 215 -16.47 -10.09 14.97
CA VAL A 215 -15.03 -9.82 15.17
C VAL A 215 -14.21 -10.12 13.90
N SER A 216 -14.82 -9.99 12.72
CA SER A 216 -14.20 -10.35 11.43
C SER A 216 -12.85 -9.66 11.14
N GLU A 217 -12.56 -8.52 11.78
CA GLU A 217 -11.26 -7.86 11.71
C GLU A 217 -10.11 -8.69 12.32
N PHE A 218 -10.38 -9.45 13.38
CA PHE A 218 -9.39 -10.36 13.96
C PHE A 218 -9.14 -11.54 13.01
N ILE A 219 -10.20 -12.03 12.36
CA ILE A 219 -10.09 -13.09 11.35
C ILE A 219 -9.25 -12.61 10.17
N GLY A 220 -9.34 -11.33 9.81
CA GLY A 220 -8.44 -10.72 8.83
C GLY A 220 -6.96 -10.99 9.14
N CYS A 221 -6.51 -10.76 10.37
CA CYS A 221 -5.11 -10.93 10.77
C CYS A 221 -4.57 -12.38 10.64
N MET A 222 -5.46 -13.37 10.65
CA MET A 222 -5.13 -14.80 10.52
C MET A 222 -5.48 -15.38 9.14
N TYR A 223 -6.19 -14.62 8.30
CA TYR A 223 -6.57 -15.00 6.94
C TYR A 223 -5.42 -14.70 5.97
N ASN A 224 -4.41 -15.56 6.00
CA ASN A 224 -3.20 -15.42 5.22
C ASN A 224 -2.67 -16.78 4.75
N MET A 225 -1.74 -16.76 3.78
CA MET A 225 -1.19 -17.97 3.20
C MET A 225 0.02 -18.52 3.98
N MET A 226 0.44 -17.86 5.07
CA MET A 226 1.60 -18.25 5.87
C MET A 226 1.28 -19.43 6.77
N GLY A 227 2.29 -20.27 6.96
CA GLY A 227 2.14 -21.52 7.72
C GLY A 227 1.03 -22.38 7.13
N SER A 228 0.04 -22.68 7.98
CA SER A 228 -1.05 -23.60 7.69
C SER A 228 -2.44 -23.07 8.01
N ASN A 229 -2.60 -21.76 8.19
CA ASN A 229 -3.85 -21.15 8.62
C ASN A 229 -5.04 -21.49 7.73
N LEU A 230 -4.82 -21.52 6.40
CA LEU A 230 -5.86 -21.71 5.39
C LEU A 230 -5.63 -22.98 4.54
N ILE A 231 -4.93 -23.99 5.08
CA ILE A 231 -4.62 -25.20 4.31
C ILE A 231 -5.16 -26.46 5.00
N GLU A 232 -5.23 -27.54 4.23
CA GLU A 232 -5.50 -28.88 4.72
C GLU A 232 -4.43 -29.88 4.20
N PRO A 233 -3.79 -30.68 5.08
CA PRO A 233 -3.96 -30.67 6.54
C PRO A 233 -3.32 -29.44 7.18
N ALA A 234 -3.89 -28.95 8.28
CA ALA A 234 -3.27 -27.90 9.09
C ALA A 234 -2.05 -28.49 9.84
N LEU A 235 -0.87 -27.92 9.60
CA LEU A 235 0.40 -28.36 10.20
C LEU A 235 1.09 -27.22 10.97
N GLY A 236 1.55 -27.49 12.18
CA GLY A 236 2.27 -26.53 13.01
C GLY A 236 1.38 -25.45 13.62
N GLU A 237 2.02 -24.47 14.27
CA GLU A 237 1.34 -23.35 14.91
C GLU A 237 0.81 -22.34 13.86
N PRO A 238 -0.34 -21.69 14.13
CA PRO A 238 -0.85 -20.66 13.25
C PRO A 238 0.04 -19.42 13.23
N VAL A 239 0.06 -18.75 12.09
CA VAL A 239 0.82 -17.51 11.89
C VAL A 239 -0.14 -16.32 11.88
N MET A 240 -0.08 -15.50 12.92
CA MET A 240 -0.89 -14.28 13.03
C MET A 240 -0.13 -13.07 12.47
N ARG A 241 -0.87 -12.12 11.87
CA ARG A 241 -0.36 -10.80 11.46
C ARG A 241 -0.73 -9.68 12.43
N SER A 242 -1.11 -10.04 13.66
CA SER A 242 -1.26 -9.09 14.76
C SER A 242 0.07 -9.00 15.49
N TYR A 243 0.67 -7.82 15.46
CA TYR A 243 1.97 -7.57 16.07
C TYR A 243 1.85 -6.69 17.31
N ASN A 244 2.83 -6.77 18.22
CA ASN A 244 2.92 -5.93 19.42
C ASN A 244 1.67 -6.04 20.32
N MET A 245 1.18 -7.28 20.52
CA MET A 245 0.05 -7.58 21.39
C MET A 245 0.50 -7.99 22.79
N SER A 246 -0.41 -7.92 23.76
CA SER A 246 -0.19 -8.56 25.07
C SER A 246 -0.42 -10.06 24.97
N ALA A 247 0.12 -10.82 25.94
CA ALA A 247 -0.06 -12.27 25.99
C ALA A 247 -1.55 -12.67 26.10
N GLU A 248 -2.37 -11.87 26.78
CA GLU A 248 -3.82 -12.08 26.85
C GLU A 248 -4.50 -11.87 25.49
N GLY A 249 -4.05 -10.88 24.72
CA GLY A 249 -4.52 -10.63 23.36
C GLY A 249 -4.17 -11.78 22.42
N GLU A 250 -2.94 -12.28 22.48
CA GLU A 250 -2.49 -13.45 21.71
C GLU A 250 -3.30 -14.70 22.03
N ALA A 251 -3.55 -14.95 23.32
CA ALA A 251 -4.36 -16.09 23.75
C ALA A 251 -5.80 -15.99 23.22
N PHE A 252 -6.38 -14.80 23.24
CA PHE A 252 -7.74 -14.57 22.72
C PHE A 252 -7.80 -14.72 21.20
N GLU A 253 -6.83 -14.20 20.44
CA GLU A 253 -6.77 -14.41 19.00
C GLU A 253 -6.65 -15.90 18.63
N LEU A 254 -5.89 -16.67 19.42
CA LEU A 254 -5.78 -18.11 19.20
C LEU A 254 -7.11 -18.84 19.45
N GLN A 255 -7.93 -18.39 20.41
CA GLN A 255 -9.29 -18.90 20.61
C GLN A 255 -10.17 -18.62 19.40
N LEU A 256 -10.15 -17.37 18.90
CA LEU A 256 -10.89 -16.98 17.70
C LEU A 256 -10.43 -17.76 16.45
N PHE A 257 -9.13 -18.00 16.31
CA PHE A 257 -8.60 -18.80 15.21
C PHE A 257 -9.10 -20.25 15.26
N ARG A 258 -9.15 -20.86 16.45
CA ARG A 258 -9.70 -22.22 16.61
C ARG A 258 -11.18 -22.26 16.26
N LEU A 259 -11.95 -21.24 16.67
CA LEU A 259 -13.36 -21.11 16.29
C LEU A 259 -13.52 -20.99 14.77
N PHE A 260 -12.69 -20.16 14.13
CA PHE A 260 -12.67 -19.98 12.69
C PHE A 260 -12.31 -21.28 11.96
N ARG A 261 -11.27 -21.99 12.41
CA ARG A 261 -10.89 -23.30 11.86
C ARG A 261 -12.02 -24.30 11.97
N LYS A 262 -12.66 -24.41 13.14
CA LYS A 262 -13.79 -25.30 13.35
C LYS A 262 -14.95 -24.99 12.40
N GLU A 263 -15.23 -23.71 12.18
CA GLU A 263 -16.27 -23.28 11.24
C GLU A 263 -15.94 -23.67 9.79
N ILE A 264 -14.74 -23.33 9.30
CA ILE A 264 -14.39 -23.63 7.90
C ILE A 264 -14.17 -25.12 7.65
N GLU A 265 -13.73 -25.90 8.64
CA GLU A 265 -13.55 -27.35 8.52
C GLU A 265 -14.89 -28.11 8.60
N GLY A 266 -15.95 -27.47 9.10
CA GLY A 266 -17.30 -28.04 9.19
C GLY A 266 -18.05 -28.11 7.86
N SER A 267 -17.55 -27.49 6.80
CA SER A 267 -18.15 -27.46 5.46
C SER A 267 -17.08 -27.59 4.38
N ASP A 268 -17.46 -28.09 3.20
CA ASP A 268 -16.62 -28.04 2.00
C ASP A 268 -16.65 -26.66 1.31
N ASP A 269 -17.58 -25.78 1.70
CA ASP A 269 -17.70 -24.45 1.12
C ASP A 269 -16.45 -23.59 1.37
N GLY A 270 -15.96 -22.92 0.34
CA GLY A 270 -14.74 -22.11 0.42
C GLY A 270 -13.43 -22.88 0.31
N TRP A 271 -13.45 -24.22 0.31
CA TRP A 271 -12.28 -25.04 0.05
C TRP A 271 -12.10 -25.33 -1.44
N VAL A 272 -10.85 -25.25 -1.90
CA VAL A 272 -10.45 -25.60 -3.26
C VAL A 272 -9.38 -26.68 -3.23
N GLU A 273 -9.51 -27.70 -4.07
CA GLU A 273 -8.51 -28.76 -4.24
C GLU A 273 -7.28 -28.22 -4.96
N VAL A 274 -6.09 -28.65 -4.52
CA VAL A 274 -4.80 -28.25 -5.10
C VAL A 274 -4.23 -29.40 -5.90
N LEU A 275 -4.14 -29.21 -7.22
CA LEU A 275 -3.79 -30.25 -8.17
C LEU A 275 -2.53 -29.88 -8.97
N PRO A 276 -1.34 -30.40 -8.59
CA PRO A 276 -0.12 -30.15 -9.35
C PRO A 276 -0.17 -30.88 -10.69
N VAL A 277 0.31 -30.23 -11.75
CA VAL A 277 0.37 -30.85 -13.08
C VAL A 277 1.54 -31.85 -13.12
N PRO A 278 1.31 -33.15 -13.40
CA PRO A 278 2.37 -34.16 -13.34
C PRO A 278 3.56 -33.79 -14.24
N GLY A 279 4.78 -33.73 -13.69
CA GLY A 279 5.99 -33.39 -14.44
C GLY A 279 6.11 -31.92 -14.87
N ASN A 280 5.22 -31.03 -14.42
CA ASN A 280 5.35 -29.58 -14.63
C ASN A 280 5.47 -28.88 -13.25
N ALA A 281 6.64 -28.29 -12.99
CA ALA A 281 6.95 -27.66 -11.72
C ALA A 281 6.46 -26.21 -11.59
N ASN A 282 5.83 -25.65 -12.63
CA ASN A 282 5.49 -24.23 -12.70
C ASN A 282 3.98 -23.96 -12.77
N LEU A 283 3.16 -25.01 -12.85
CA LEU A 283 1.69 -24.91 -12.95
C LEU A 283 1.01 -25.80 -11.92
N ILE A 284 0.06 -25.20 -11.21
CA ILE A 284 -0.86 -25.89 -10.29
C ILE A 284 -2.26 -25.41 -10.61
N PHE A 285 -3.20 -26.35 -10.71
CA PHE A 285 -4.62 -26.07 -10.84
C PHE A 285 -5.29 -26.05 -9.47
N LEU A 286 -6.25 -25.14 -9.34
CA LEU A 286 -7.17 -25.08 -8.22
C LEU A 286 -8.52 -25.58 -8.74
N LYS A 287 -9.11 -26.56 -8.06
CA LYS A 287 -10.42 -27.11 -8.45
C LYS A 287 -11.45 -26.79 -7.38
N GLY A 288 -12.55 -26.19 -7.80
CA GLY A 288 -13.72 -25.89 -6.98
C GLY A 288 -14.90 -26.79 -7.32
N ALA A 289 -16.07 -26.46 -6.77
CA ALA A 289 -17.30 -27.18 -7.02
C ALA A 289 -17.80 -27.04 -8.47
N ASN A 290 -18.65 -27.98 -8.91
CA ASN A 290 -19.37 -27.91 -10.19
C ASN A 290 -18.48 -27.73 -11.43
N GLY A 291 -17.27 -28.28 -11.40
CA GLY A 291 -16.30 -28.19 -12.48
C GLY A 291 -15.59 -26.84 -12.59
N ALA A 292 -15.77 -25.94 -11.62
CA ALA A 292 -15.04 -24.68 -11.55
C ALA A 292 -13.55 -24.92 -11.35
N PHE A 293 -12.70 -24.16 -12.04
CA PHE A 293 -11.25 -24.23 -11.83
C PHE A 293 -10.55 -22.91 -12.10
N ASP A 294 -9.40 -22.74 -11.44
CA ASP A 294 -8.41 -21.69 -11.70
C ASP A 294 -7.02 -22.34 -11.79
N TRP A 295 -6.00 -21.57 -12.10
CA TRP A 295 -4.61 -22.01 -12.12
C TRP A 295 -3.69 -20.91 -11.64
N VAL A 296 -2.54 -21.31 -11.09
CA VAL A 296 -1.48 -20.40 -10.66
C VAL A 296 -0.16 -20.78 -11.29
N VAL A 297 0.65 -19.76 -11.59
CA VAL A 297 2.00 -19.93 -12.15
C VAL A 297 3.04 -19.57 -11.09
N ARG A 298 4.14 -20.33 -11.05
CA ARG A 298 5.32 -19.97 -10.26
C ARG A 298 5.75 -18.54 -10.56
N ASP A 299 6.06 -17.77 -9.51
CA ASP A 299 6.49 -16.37 -9.60
C ASP A 299 5.53 -15.44 -10.37
N GLN A 300 4.22 -15.74 -10.36
CA GLN A 300 3.22 -14.81 -10.91
C GLN A 300 3.14 -13.50 -10.11
N ARG A 301 2.52 -12.48 -10.71
CA ARG A 301 2.30 -11.14 -10.14
C ARG A 301 0.83 -10.76 -10.29
N ASP A 302 0.32 -10.02 -9.32
CA ASP A 302 -1.09 -9.59 -9.31
C ASP A 302 -1.34 -8.44 -10.29
N LYS A 303 -0.30 -7.67 -10.62
CA LYS A 303 -0.38 -6.51 -11.51
C LYS A 303 0.90 -6.31 -12.30
N ALA A 304 0.80 -5.53 -13.37
CA ALA A 304 1.95 -5.03 -14.10
C ALA A 304 2.86 -4.19 -13.18
N PHE A 305 4.17 -4.28 -13.40
CA PHE A 305 5.12 -3.42 -12.70
C PHE A 305 4.92 -1.95 -13.13
N THR A 306 4.83 -1.06 -12.15
CA THR A 306 4.99 0.38 -12.38
C THR A 306 6.22 0.85 -11.63
N SER A 307 7.13 1.51 -12.35
CA SER A 307 8.25 2.23 -11.74
C SER A 307 7.82 3.61 -11.23
N ASN A 308 6.55 3.96 -11.34
CA ASN A 308 6.02 5.27 -11.00
C ASN A 308 4.75 5.14 -10.14
N PRO A 309 4.88 5.17 -8.80
CA PRO A 309 3.74 5.12 -7.90
C PRO A 309 2.90 6.40 -7.90
N LEU A 310 3.37 7.49 -8.54
CA LEU A 310 2.68 8.78 -8.61
C LEU A 310 1.93 9.00 -9.94
N TYR A 311 1.94 8.01 -10.84
CA TYR A 311 1.10 8.02 -12.03
C TYR A 311 -0.39 7.88 -11.63
N PRO A 312 -1.34 8.61 -12.25
CA PRO A 312 -1.20 9.46 -13.44
C PRO A 312 -0.90 10.93 -13.16
N PHE A 313 -0.61 11.32 -11.92
CA PHE A 313 -0.35 12.74 -11.61
C PHE A 313 1.02 13.16 -12.17
N PHE A 314 2.06 12.41 -11.86
CA PHE A 314 3.40 12.60 -12.43
C PHE A 314 3.71 11.51 -13.44
N ASP A 315 4.33 11.89 -14.55
CA ASP A 315 5.09 11.00 -15.42
C ASP A 315 6.47 10.73 -14.80
N LYS A 316 7.14 9.66 -15.25
CA LYS A 316 8.40 9.22 -14.61
C LYS A 316 9.49 10.29 -14.62
N GLY A 317 9.58 11.07 -15.69
CA GLY A 317 10.56 12.16 -15.85
C GLY A 317 10.25 13.42 -15.04
N GLU A 318 9.08 13.49 -14.40
CA GLU A 318 8.64 14.60 -13.58
C GLU A 318 8.91 14.39 -12.08
N ILE A 319 9.41 13.21 -11.69
CA ILE A 319 9.79 12.91 -10.31
C ILE A 319 11.27 13.30 -10.10
N PRO A 320 11.62 14.03 -9.03
CA PRO A 320 13.02 14.32 -8.70
C PRO A 320 13.85 13.03 -8.59
N ARG A 321 15.06 13.01 -9.17
CA ARG A 321 15.86 11.76 -9.21
C ARG A 321 16.15 11.18 -7.82
N ALA A 322 16.34 12.05 -6.83
CA ALA A 322 16.61 11.65 -5.44
C ALA A 322 15.36 11.11 -4.69
N MET A 323 14.17 11.24 -5.26
CA MET A 323 12.91 10.69 -4.72
C MET A 323 12.47 9.41 -5.44
N ASP A 324 13.26 8.90 -6.39
CA ASP A 324 12.92 7.72 -7.15
C ASP A 324 13.11 6.41 -6.35
N GLN A 325 12.00 5.88 -5.83
CA GLN A 325 11.95 4.60 -5.09
C GLN A 325 11.87 3.35 -5.98
N SER A 326 11.79 3.51 -7.31
CA SER A 326 11.53 2.39 -8.24
C SER A 326 12.57 1.28 -8.23
N LYS A 327 13.76 1.52 -7.67
CA LYS A 327 14.82 0.51 -7.56
C LYS A 327 14.46 -0.60 -6.56
N LEU A 328 13.94 -0.24 -5.38
CA LEU A 328 13.52 -1.23 -4.39
C LEU A 328 12.26 -1.97 -4.88
N ASP A 329 11.27 -1.22 -5.36
CA ASP A 329 10.04 -1.81 -5.91
C ASP A 329 10.34 -2.74 -7.09
N GLY A 330 11.26 -2.34 -7.98
CA GLY A 330 11.73 -3.16 -9.08
C GLY A 330 12.48 -4.39 -8.62
N HIS A 331 13.35 -4.28 -7.62
CA HIS A 331 14.03 -5.43 -7.02
C HIS A 331 13.03 -6.45 -6.47
N LEU A 332 12.06 -6.00 -5.65
CA LEU A 332 11.02 -6.86 -5.06
C LEU A 332 10.05 -7.42 -6.10
N TYR A 333 9.73 -6.65 -7.14
CA TYR A 333 8.85 -7.10 -8.20
C TYR A 333 9.52 -8.18 -9.07
N PHE A 334 10.79 -8.03 -9.41
CA PHE A 334 11.49 -8.97 -10.30
C PHE A 334 12.23 -10.10 -9.58
N ALA A 335 12.18 -10.16 -8.25
CA ALA A 335 12.73 -11.27 -7.47
C ALA A 335 11.93 -12.56 -7.70
N THR A 336 12.62 -13.66 -8.01
CA THR A 336 12.02 -15.00 -8.19
C THR A 336 12.31 -15.90 -7.00
N GLY A 337 11.45 -16.88 -6.73
CA GLY A 337 11.64 -17.81 -5.61
C GLY A 337 11.47 -17.16 -4.23
N THR A 338 10.89 -15.96 -4.18
CA THR A 338 10.63 -15.23 -2.94
C THR A 338 9.18 -15.41 -2.50
N TRP A 339 8.95 -15.52 -1.20
CA TRP A 339 7.62 -15.44 -0.61
C TRP A 339 7.39 -14.03 -0.04
N ALA A 340 6.68 -13.18 -0.81
CA ALA A 340 6.58 -11.75 -0.48
C ALA A 340 5.86 -11.51 0.86
N GLU A 341 4.76 -12.21 1.09
CA GLU A 341 4.00 -12.09 2.35
C GLU A 341 4.84 -12.53 3.57
N LYS A 342 5.64 -13.58 3.44
CA LYS A 342 6.55 -14.02 4.51
C LYS A 342 7.66 -13.02 4.79
N LEU A 343 8.21 -12.39 3.74
CA LEU A 343 9.22 -11.34 3.87
C LEU A 343 8.67 -10.11 4.61
N GLU A 344 7.44 -9.69 4.29
CA GLU A 344 6.74 -8.63 5.05
C GLU A 344 6.59 -9.01 6.52
N HIS A 345 6.11 -10.24 6.77
CA HIS A 345 5.88 -10.72 8.13
C HIS A 345 7.18 -10.79 8.94
N ASP A 346 8.25 -11.34 8.38
CA ASP A 346 9.53 -11.46 9.09
C ASP A 346 10.16 -10.10 9.38
N ALA A 347 10.09 -9.18 8.43
CA ALA A 347 10.62 -7.83 8.59
C ALA A 347 9.85 -7.05 9.67
N GLU A 348 8.54 -7.22 9.76
CA GLU A 348 7.71 -6.61 10.81
C GLU A 348 7.88 -7.29 12.17
N SER A 349 7.87 -8.62 12.24
CA SER A 349 8.14 -9.37 13.47
C SER A 349 9.48 -8.95 14.08
N ARG A 350 10.53 -8.82 13.27
CA ARG A 350 11.85 -8.38 13.74
C ARG A 350 11.84 -6.96 14.31
N HIS A 351 11.11 -6.03 13.68
CA HIS A 351 10.97 -4.65 14.20
C HIS A 351 10.51 -4.64 15.66
N TYR A 352 9.50 -5.44 16.00
CA TYR A 352 9.00 -5.50 17.38
C TYR A 352 9.92 -6.28 18.32
N VAL A 353 10.56 -7.34 17.85
CA VAL A 353 11.58 -8.08 18.64
C VAL A 353 12.78 -7.19 18.99
N GLU A 354 13.16 -6.26 18.12
CA GLU A 354 14.25 -5.30 18.33
C GLU A 354 13.83 -4.07 19.17
N GLY A 355 12.64 -4.08 19.79
CA GLY A 355 12.14 -2.98 20.63
C GLY A 355 11.43 -1.86 19.87
N GLY A 356 11.13 -2.08 18.59
CA GLY A 356 10.19 -1.25 17.83
C GLY A 356 8.80 -1.25 18.48
N THR A 357 8.04 -0.19 18.25
CA THR A 357 6.68 -0.02 18.76
C THR A 357 5.73 0.29 17.61
N ALA A 358 4.43 0.13 17.83
CA ALA A 358 3.43 0.53 16.84
C ALA A 358 3.59 1.99 16.44
N ALA A 359 4.01 2.85 17.38
CA ALA A 359 4.17 4.29 17.22
C ALA A 359 5.32 4.69 16.28
N ASN A 360 6.41 3.93 16.25
CA ASN A 360 7.60 4.19 15.42
C ASN A 360 7.72 3.26 14.20
N TRP A 361 6.63 2.57 13.83
CA TRP A 361 6.61 1.65 12.69
C TRP A 361 6.87 2.39 11.37
N PRO A 362 7.97 2.09 10.65
CA PRO A 362 8.47 2.95 9.59
C PRO A 362 7.87 2.66 8.20
N GLY A 363 7.04 1.63 8.07
CA GLY A 363 6.53 1.15 6.78
C GLY A 363 7.27 -0.08 6.25
N TYR A 364 6.55 -0.95 5.54
CA TYR A 364 7.11 -2.18 4.96
C TYR A 364 8.33 -1.95 4.08
N ALA A 365 8.34 -0.90 3.24
CA ALA A 365 9.48 -0.63 2.37
C ALA A 365 10.80 -0.49 3.15
N LYS A 366 10.79 0.25 4.27
CA LYS A 366 11.96 0.42 5.14
C LYS A 366 12.31 -0.87 5.88
N LEU A 367 11.32 -1.58 6.41
CA LEU A 367 11.53 -2.84 7.12
C LEU A 367 12.14 -3.92 6.20
N ILE A 368 11.54 -4.11 5.02
CA ILE A 368 12.04 -5.04 4.01
C ILE A 368 13.43 -4.63 3.53
N GLN A 369 13.68 -3.35 3.31
CA GLN A 369 15.02 -2.91 2.91
C GLN A 369 16.08 -3.26 3.97
N ARG A 370 15.78 -3.09 5.26
CA ARG A 370 16.67 -3.52 6.35
C ARG A 370 16.91 -5.02 6.30
N GLU A 371 15.86 -5.80 6.09
CA GLU A 371 15.94 -7.25 5.92
C GLU A 371 16.88 -7.63 4.78
N LEU A 372 16.64 -7.10 3.57
CA LEU A 372 17.41 -7.42 2.38
C LEU A 372 18.90 -7.05 2.52
N ILE A 373 19.21 -5.93 3.19
CA ILE A 373 20.59 -5.52 3.48
C ILE A 373 21.25 -6.53 4.44
N ALA A 374 20.54 -6.94 5.48
CA ALA A 374 21.07 -7.81 6.52
C ALA A 374 21.24 -9.27 6.05
N SER A 375 20.28 -9.81 5.29
CA SER A 375 20.20 -11.26 5.03
C SER A 375 20.53 -11.67 3.59
N LEU A 376 20.48 -10.76 2.61
CA LEU A 376 20.53 -11.12 1.18
C LEU A 376 21.52 -10.31 0.34
N GLY A 377 22.42 -9.56 0.98
CA GLY A 377 23.49 -8.82 0.28
C GLY A 377 22.97 -7.72 -0.66
N TYR A 378 21.71 -7.30 -0.50
CA TYR A 378 21.15 -6.19 -1.25
C TYR A 378 21.93 -4.91 -0.95
N ARG A 379 22.41 -4.25 -2.00
CA ARG A 379 23.08 -2.96 -1.88
C ARG A 379 22.09 -1.87 -2.20
N SER A 380 21.73 -1.10 -1.18
CA SER A 380 20.94 0.11 -1.36
C SER A 380 21.56 0.99 -2.44
N PRO A 381 20.74 1.55 -3.35
CA PRO A 381 21.24 2.51 -4.32
C PRO A 381 21.96 3.65 -3.59
N ARG A 382 23.15 4.01 -4.07
CA ARG A 382 23.83 5.19 -3.55
C ARG A 382 22.91 6.41 -3.76
N PRO A 383 22.71 7.24 -2.71
CA PRO A 383 21.98 8.49 -2.87
C PRO A 383 22.58 9.31 -4.01
N ALA A 384 21.74 10.01 -4.76
CA ALA A 384 22.25 11.00 -5.71
C ALA A 384 22.92 12.13 -4.91
N THR A 385 24.15 12.46 -5.27
CA THR A 385 24.92 13.53 -4.62
C THR A 385 25.06 14.74 -5.54
N GLY A 386 25.21 15.92 -4.94
CA GLY A 386 25.39 17.19 -5.64
C GLY A 386 26.57 18.00 -5.10
N ALA A 387 26.98 19.03 -5.85
CA ALA A 387 27.99 19.98 -5.38
C ALA A 387 27.48 20.79 -4.18
N VAL A 388 28.38 21.27 -3.32
CA VAL A 388 28.04 22.20 -2.23
C VAL A 388 27.48 23.50 -2.84
N SER A 389 26.45 24.06 -2.20
CA SER A 389 25.77 25.27 -2.64
C SER A 389 25.58 26.21 -1.45
N ASP A 390 25.88 27.49 -1.65
CA ASP A 390 25.74 28.54 -0.63
C ASP A 390 24.27 28.87 -0.32
N HIS A 391 23.33 28.35 -1.12
CA HIS A 391 21.89 28.48 -0.88
C HIS A 391 21.34 27.47 0.14
N PHE A 392 22.21 26.56 0.63
CA PHE A 392 21.84 25.51 1.58
C PHE A 392 22.77 25.54 2.79
N ILE A 393 22.23 25.16 3.94
CA ILE A 393 22.95 25.06 5.19
C ILE A 393 23.42 23.60 5.35
N PRO A 394 24.72 23.34 5.64
CA PRO A 394 25.24 21.99 5.75
C PRO A 394 24.96 21.36 7.14
N HIS A 395 24.55 20.09 7.14
CA HIS A 395 24.35 19.28 8.34
C HIS A 395 25.09 17.95 8.20
N ARG A 396 25.91 17.60 9.20
CA ARG A 396 26.63 16.31 9.20
C ARG A 396 25.74 15.21 9.79
N LEU A 397 25.42 14.20 8.99
CA LEU A 397 24.64 13.02 9.40
C LEU A 397 25.50 11.76 9.21
N GLY A 398 26.20 11.37 10.26
CA GLY A 398 27.16 10.26 10.22
C GLY A 398 28.27 10.49 9.19
N GLU A 399 28.35 9.62 8.19
CA GLU A 399 29.31 9.73 7.09
C GLU A 399 28.83 10.59 5.92
N SER A 400 27.64 11.21 5.99
CA SER A 400 27.08 12.04 4.92
C SER A 400 26.96 13.51 5.34
N CYS A 401 26.99 14.43 4.38
CA CYS A 401 26.61 15.83 4.59
C CYS A 401 25.31 16.11 3.85
N LEU A 402 24.26 16.41 4.60
CA LEU A 402 22.97 16.82 4.09
C LEU A 402 22.96 18.34 3.97
N MET A 403 22.71 18.86 2.78
CA MET A 403 22.53 20.28 2.51
C MET A 403 21.04 20.58 2.60
N VAL A 404 20.61 21.53 3.44
CA VAL A 404 19.19 21.85 3.67
C VAL A 404 18.89 23.32 3.43
N SER A 405 17.85 23.60 2.63
CA SER A 405 17.44 24.98 2.34
C SER A 405 16.65 25.58 3.50
N PRO A 406 16.55 26.92 3.58
CA PRO A 406 15.45 27.58 4.29
C PRO A 406 14.08 27.10 3.79
N LEU A 407 13.01 27.45 4.52
CA LEU A 407 11.63 27.23 4.04
C LEU A 407 11.43 27.94 2.71
N VAL A 408 10.81 27.25 1.75
CA VAL A 408 10.42 27.88 0.48
C VAL A 408 9.37 28.95 0.77
N THR A 409 9.62 30.16 0.27
CA THR A 409 8.74 31.31 0.51
C THR A 409 7.56 31.32 -0.47
N ILE A 410 6.52 32.09 -0.13
CA ILE A 410 5.40 32.37 -1.04
C ILE A 410 5.93 32.98 -2.35
N ALA A 411 6.87 33.94 -2.27
CA ALA A 411 7.49 34.56 -3.43
C ALA A 411 8.14 33.52 -4.36
N ASP A 412 9.02 32.67 -3.82
CA ASP A 412 9.77 31.68 -4.59
C ASP A 412 8.84 30.68 -5.28
N PHE A 413 7.80 30.22 -4.56
CA PHE A 413 6.86 29.25 -5.10
C PHE A 413 5.97 29.84 -6.20
N PHE A 414 5.48 31.07 -6.03
CA PHE A 414 4.65 31.70 -7.06
C PHE A 414 5.46 32.22 -8.26
N ASP A 415 6.76 32.51 -8.11
CA ASP A 415 7.68 32.65 -9.25
C ASP A 415 7.75 31.33 -10.04
N PHE A 416 7.96 30.20 -9.37
CA PHE A 416 7.91 28.88 -10.01
C PHE A 416 6.58 28.64 -10.75
N CYS A 417 5.44 28.93 -10.12
CA CYS A 417 4.13 28.79 -10.76
C CYS A 417 4.00 29.65 -12.01
N SER A 418 4.50 30.90 -11.96
CA SER A 418 4.45 31.83 -13.08
C SER A 418 5.36 31.39 -14.24
N ARG A 419 6.56 30.90 -13.93
CA ARG A 419 7.53 30.43 -14.93
C ARG A 419 7.10 29.14 -15.64
N THR A 420 6.40 28.25 -14.94
CA THR A 420 6.10 26.89 -15.42
C THR A 420 4.63 26.68 -15.80
N ASN A 421 3.76 27.65 -15.50
CA ASN A 421 2.30 27.48 -15.56
C ASN A 421 1.77 26.36 -14.64
N TRP A 422 2.48 26.05 -13.55
CA TRP A 422 2.13 24.94 -12.65
C TRP A 422 0.71 25.03 -12.09
N GLY A 423 0.22 26.24 -11.82
CA GLY A 423 -1.13 26.47 -11.31
C GLY A 423 -2.24 25.86 -12.19
N GLN A 424 -2.09 25.89 -13.51
CA GLN A 424 -3.01 25.25 -14.45
C GLN A 424 -2.69 23.75 -14.60
N ILE A 425 -1.41 23.40 -14.77
CA ILE A 425 -0.96 22.02 -15.02
C ILE A 425 -1.40 21.06 -13.90
N ARG A 426 -1.30 21.50 -12.64
CA ARG A 426 -1.71 20.68 -11.49
C ARG A 426 -3.20 20.33 -11.50
N GLN A 427 -4.06 21.23 -11.97
CA GLN A 427 -5.50 21.00 -12.09
C GLN A 427 -5.81 19.98 -13.19
N GLU A 428 -5.17 20.14 -14.36
CA GLU A 428 -5.32 19.21 -15.48
C GLU A 428 -4.84 17.79 -15.13
N LYS A 429 -3.73 17.69 -14.39
CA LYS A 429 -3.21 16.41 -13.87
C LYS A 429 -4.14 15.81 -12.82
N ALA A 430 -4.66 16.62 -11.90
CA ALA A 430 -5.62 16.16 -10.90
C ALA A 430 -6.85 15.49 -11.55
N CYS A 431 -7.38 16.04 -12.66
CA CYS A 431 -8.52 15.46 -13.39
C CYS A 431 -8.28 14.03 -13.92
N LYS A 432 -7.02 13.61 -14.10
CA LYS A 432 -6.66 12.25 -14.53
C LYS A 432 -6.60 11.24 -13.37
N THR A 433 -6.51 11.72 -12.14
CA THR A 433 -6.48 10.88 -10.94
C THR A 433 -7.87 10.36 -10.57
N LEU A 434 -7.91 9.34 -9.72
CA LEU A 434 -9.18 8.78 -9.20
C LEU A 434 -10.03 9.84 -8.48
N ASP A 435 -9.38 10.70 -7.68
CA ASP A 435 -10.04 11.74 -6.89
C ASP A 435 -10.51 12.94 -7.73
N LYS A 436 -9.91 13.13 -8.92
CA LYS A 436 -10.21 14.22 -9.88
C LYS A 436 -10.10 15.64 -9.32
N ARG A 437 -9.42 15.83 -8.18
CA ARG A 437 -9.36 17.10 -7.44
C ARG A 437 -8.02 17.29 -6.72
N ILE A 438 -7.62 18.55 -6.56
CA ILE A 438 -6.47 19.01 -5.77
C ILE A 438 -6.84 20.36 -5.15
N ASP A 439 -6.36 20.62 -3.92
CA ASP A 439 -6.69 21.86 -3.21
C ASP A 439 -6.18 23.11 -3.94
N ASP A 440 -6.95 24.21 -3.86
CA ASP A 440 -6.51 25.52 -4.34
C ASP A 440 -5.41 26.11 -3.44
N LEU A 441 -4.46 26.83 -4.05
CA LEU A 441 -3.33 27.44 -3.34
C LEU A 441 -3.50 28.92 -3.04
N GLY A 442 -4.49 29.61 -3.66
CA GLY A 442 -4.63 31.05 -3.56
C GLY A 442 -5.03 31.49 -2.16
N ALA A 443 -6.16 30.96 -1.67
CA ALA A 443 -6.73 31.40 -0.38
C ALA A 443 -5.82 31.15 0.83
N ILE A 444 -4.95 30.13 0.75
CA ILE A 444 -4.04 29.73 1.84
C ILE A 444 -2.69 30.47 1.80
N ASN A 445 -2.39 31.24 0.75
CA ASN A 445 -1.11 31.95 0.58
C ASN A 445 -1.30 33.46 0.32
N MET A 446 -2.28 34.07 1.00
CA MET A 446 -2.56 35.51 0.93
C MET A 446 -1.67 36.36 1.86
N ASP A 447 -0.68 35.73 2.49
CA ASP A 447 0.23 36.34 3.45
C ASP A 447 1.40 37.09 2.76
N PRO A 448 2.19 37.88 3.50
CA PRO A 448 3.41 38.49 2.98
C PRO A 448 4.32 37.49 2.26
N SER A 449 4.93 37.93 1.16
CA SER A 449 5.59 37.05 0.19
C SER A 449 6.87 36.39 0.71
N ASP A 450 7.49 36.94 1.75
CA ASP A 450 8.68 36.43 2.43
C ASP A 450 8.38 35.32 3.44
N LEU A 451 7.10 35.08 3.77
CA LEU A 451 6.71 33.99 4.65
C LEU A 451 6.68 32.64 3.94
N PRO A 452 6.75 31.52 4.69
CA PRO A 452 6.71 30.18 4.10
C PRO A 452 5.44 29.94 3.29
N VAL A 453 5.58 29.29 2.14
CA VAL A 453 4.42 28.87 1.36
C VAL A 453 3.72 27.68 2.03
N SER A 454 2.40 27.60 1.88
CA SER A 454 1.60 26.43 2.22
C SER A 454 1.08 25.76 0.95
N VAL A 455 1.44 24.49 0.73
CA VAL A 455 1.14 23.78 -0.52
C VAL A 455 0.72 22.33 -0.27
N THR A 456 0.28 21.64 -1.33
CA THR A 456 0.12 20.19 -1.27
C THR A 456 1.48 19.49 -1.38
N TRP A 457 1.58 18.23 -0.98
CA TRP A 457 2.83 17.47 -1.14
C TRP A 457 3.22 17.32 -2.61
N LEU A 458 2.23 17.14 -3.50
CA LEU A 458 2.47 17.05 -4.95
C LEU A 458 3.10 18.32 -5.50
N ASP A 459 2.68 19.50 -5.02
CA ASP A 459 3.27 20.78 -5.41
C ASP A 459 4.74 20.90 -4.97
N ALA A 460 5.06 20.43 -3.76
CA ALA A 460 6.43 20.41 -3.24
C ALA A 460 7.34 19.50 -4.08
N VAL A 461 6.84 18.36 -4.57
CA VAL A 461 7.57 17.46 -5.48
C VAL A 461 7.81 18.12 -6.84
N ALA A 462 6.80 18.78 -7.42
CA ALA A 462 6.96 19.50 -8.68
C ALA A 462 8.00 20.62 -8.57
N TYR A 463 8.00 21.36 -7.45
CA TYR A 463 8.99 22.38 -7.17
C TYR A 463 10.41 21.78 -7.05
N CYS A 464 10.58 20.66 -6.34
CA CYS A 464 11.84 19.94 -6.28
C CYS A 464 12.35 19.59 -7.69
N ARG A 465 11.46 19.15 -8.59
CA ARG A 465 11.85 18.76 -9.95
C ARG A 465 12.27 19.96 -10.80
N ASP A 466 11.53 21.08 -10.76
CA ASP A 466 11.94 22.32 -11.43
C ASP A 466 13.29 22.82 -10.91
N TYR A 467 13.48 22.80 -9.59
CA TYR A 467 14.73 23.21 -8.97
C TYR A 467 15.90 22.32 -9.40
N GLU A 468 15.73 21.00 -9.41
CA GLU A 468 16.73 20.06 -9.93
C GLU A 468 17.04 20.32 -11.41
N ALA A 469 16.03 20.57 -12.25
CA ALA A 469 16.22 20.81 -13.68
C ALA A 469 17.03 22.10 -13.95
N ARG A 470 16.85 23.15 -13.13
CA ARG A 470 17.56 24.43 -13.29
C ARG A 470 18.97 24.41 -12.72
N THR A 471 19.16 23.74 -11.60
CA THR A 471 20.43 23.81 -10.84
C THR A 471 21.33 22.59 -11.04
N GLY A 472 20.77 21.48 -11.52
CA GLY A 472 21.45 20.19 -11.58
C GLY A 472 21.58 19.48 -10.23
N LEU A 473 21.22 20.13 -9.12
CA LEU A 473 21.28 19.56 -7.78
C LEU A 473 20.17 18.52 -7.57
N PRO A 474 20.47 17.33 -7.03
CA PRO A 474 19.48 16.25 -6.86
C PRO A 474 18.62 16.49 -5.61
N VAL A 475 17.88 17.59 -5.60
CA VAL A 475 17.06 18.01 -4.46
C VAL A 475 15.83 17.12 -4.26
N ARG A 476 15.42 16.99 -3.01
CA ARG A 476 14.23 16.27 -2.55
C ARG A 476 13.72 16.85 -1.25
N LEU A 477 12.59 16.33 -0.77
CA LEU A 477 12.14 16.55 0.60
C LEU A 477 12.99 15.72 1.60
N MET A 478 13.07 16.18 2.84
CA MET A 478 13.73 15.44 3.93
C MET A 478 12.96 14.17 4.25
N THR A 479 13.66 13.13 4.71
CA THR A 479 13.02 11.95 5.31
C THR A 479 12.62 12.24 6.77
N ILE A 480 11.75 11.41 7.35
CA ILE A 480 11.44 11.45 8.80
C ILE A 480 12.70 11.36 9.66
N ASP A 481 13.62 10.46 9.30
CA ASP A 481 14.83 10.19 10.08
C ASP A 481 15.82 11.37 10.03
N GLU A 482 15.91 12.05 8.88
CA GLU A 482 16.69 13.28 8.74
C GLU A 482 16.05 14.45 9.49
N TRP A 483 14.74 14.64 9.33
CA TRP A 483 14.02 15.71 10.01
C TRP A 483 14.17 15.61 11.53
N ARG A 484 14.07 14.41 12.10
CA ARG A 484 14.26 14.19 13.56
C ARG A 484 15.65 14.53 14.06
N GLN A 485 16.68 14.33 13.24
CA GLN A 485 18.05 14.66 13.62
C GLN A 485 18.33 16.17 13.54
N LEU A 486 17.56 16.90 12.72
CA LEU A 486 17.76 18.33 12.47
C LEU A 486 16.81 19.24 13.23
N ALA A 487 15.58 18.76 13.53
CA ALA A 487 14.54 19.55 14.16
C ALA A 487 14.92 19.87 15.61
N PRO A 488 14.76 21.13 16.05
CA PRO A 488 14.90 21.49 17.44
C PRO A 488 13.96 20.69 18.35
N PRO A 489 14.27 20.54 19.65
CA PRO A 489 13.38 19.91 20.61
C PRO A 489 11.98 20.55 20.61
N PRO A 490 10.91 19.74 20.73
CA PRO A 490 9.54 20.27 20.76
C PRO A 490 9.29 21.12 22.00
N MET A 491 8.33 22.02 21.91
CA MET A 491 7.89 22.82 23.05
C MET A 491 6.83 22.06 23.87
N ASP A 492 6.70 22.40 25.15
CA ASP A 492 5.68 21.82 26.00
C ASP A 492 4.29 22.39 25.66
N PHE A 493 3.44 21.54 25.07
CA PHE A 493 2.05 21.82 24.75
C PHE A 493 1.07 21.01 25.60
N SER A 494 1.51 20.43 26.72
CA SER A 494 0.66 19.61 27.60
C SER A 494 -0.58 20.35 28.14
N HIS A 495 -0.51 21.68 28.22
CA HIS A 495 -1.62 22.54 28.65
C HIS A 495 -2.62 22.89 27.53
N VAL A 496 -2.32 22.55 26.28
CA VAL A 496 -3.13 22.89 25.11
C VAL A 496 -3.96 21.68 24.68
N ARG A 497 -5.30 21.80 24.72
CA ARG A 497 -6.18 20.69 24.33
C ARG A 497 -6.20 20.52 22.80
N SER A 498 -5.70 19.40 22.31
CA SER A 498 -5.57 19.07 20.88
C SER A 498 -6.89 18.78 20.13
N SER A 499 -8.01 18.56 20.82
CA SER A 499 -9.31 18.32 20.18
C SER A 499 -10.44 19.06 20.91
N ARG A 500 -11.05 20.04 20.25
CA ARG A 500 -12.32 20.65 20.69
C ARG A 500 -13.21 20.97 19.49
N LEU A 501 -14.51 20.83 19.68
CA LEU A 501 -15.53 21.42 18.81
C LEU A 501 -15.56 22.93 19.10
N LEU A 502 -15.07 23.74 18.16
CA LEU A 502 -15.15 25.19 18.23
C LEU A 502 -16.25 25.67 17.29
N ILE A 503 -17.25 26.35 17.86
CA ILE A 503 -18.30 27.05 17.13
C ILE A 503 -17.97 28.54 17.24
N VAL A 504 -17.73 29.19 16.11
CA VAL A 504 -17.47 30.64 16.05
C VAL A 504 -18.48 31.27 15.11
N LYS A 505 -18.91 32.49 15.41
CA LYS A 505 -19.76 33.22 14.47
C LYS A 505 -18.93 33.60 13.24
N LYS A 506 -19.62 33.79 12.11
CA LYS A 506 -18.99 34.26 10.88
C LYS A 506 -18.25 35.58 11.14
N GLY A 507 -16.93 35.58 10.96
CA GLY A 507 -16.06 36.74 11.16
C GLY A 507 -15.45 36.89 12.56
N GLU A 508 -15.73 35.99 13.50
CA GLU A 508 -15.08 35.96 14.83
C GLU A 508 -13.92 34.94 14.84
N MET A 509 -12.84 35.27 15.56
CA MET A 509 -11.72 34.36 15.80
C MET A 509 -11.91 33.57 17.11
N PRO A 510 -11.56 32.27 17.16
CA PRO A 510 -11.49 31.55 18.42
C PRO A 510 -10.36 32.11 19.29
N ASP A 511 -10.64 32.32 20.58
CA ASP A 511 -9.63 32.68 21.59
C ASP A 511 -8.88 31.41 22.03
N ASP A 512 -7.85 31.05 21.26
CA ASP A 512 -7.04 29.83 21.47
C ASP A 512 -5.55 30.10 21.17
N PRO A 513 -4.63 29.73 22.07
CA PRO A 513 -3.18 29.98 21.93
C PRO A 513 -2.53 29.29 20.71
N ILE A 514 -3.11 28.22 20.15
CA ILE A 514 -2.67 27.64 18.86
C ILE A 514 -2.94 28.64 17.71
N TYR A 515 -4.02 29.40 17.84
CA TYR A 515 -4.61 30.26 16.82
C TYR A 515 -4.12 31.71 16.95
N GLU A 516 -3.37 32.06 18.00
CA GLU A 516 -2.71 33.38 18.09
C GLU A 516 -1.56 33.53 17.09
N GLN A 517 -0.92 32.41 16.71
CA GLN A 517 0.24 32.39 15.80
C GLN A 517 -0.15 32.14 14.33
N LEU A 518 -1.41 31.82 14.06
CA LEU A 518 -2.01 31.71 12.72
C LEU A 518 -3.30 32.54 12.70
N GLY A 519 -3.45 33.56 11.87
CA GLY A 519 -4.74 34.26 11.73
C GLY A 519 -5.79 33.37 11.09
N TRP A 520 -6.81 32.95 11.84
CA TRP A 520 -7.84 32.04 11.34
C TRP A 520 -9.05 32.74 10.74
N GLY A 521 -9.52 32.19 9.62
CA GLY A 521 -10.89 32.31 9.17
C GLY A 521 -11.20 31.15 8.26
N ILE A 522 -11.73 30.04 8.79
CA ILE A 522 -12.39 29.00 7.98
C ILE A 522 -13.70 28.71 8.69
N VAL A 523 -14.78 29.38 8.27
CA VAL A 523 -16.10 29.15 8.84
C VAL A 523 -16.88 28.38 7.80
N GLY A 524 -17.16 27.10 8.05
CA GLY A 524 -18.11 26.38 7.21
C GLY A 524 -19.46 27.09 7.22
N GLY A 525 -20.30 26.86 6.20
CA GLY A 525 -21.66 27.41 6.17
C GLY A 525 -22.52 27.10 7.42
N ASP A 526 -22.08 26.15 8.24
CA ASP A 526 -22.67 25.70 9.50
C ASP A 526 -22.09 26.38 10.77
N GLY A 527 -21.19 27.36 10.63
CA GLY A 527 -20.59 28.06 11.77
C GLY A 527 -19.53 27.26 12.55
N LYS A 528 -19.11 26.10 12.02
CA LYS A 528 -18.11 25.23 12.65
C LYS A 528 -16.75 25.38 11.97
N LEU A 529 -15.67 25.18 12.74
CA LEU A 529 -14.29 25.27 12.25
C LEU A 529 -13.73 23.91 11.79
N GLY A 530 -12.99 23.93 10.68
CA GLY A 530 -12.15 22.83 10.22
C GLY A 530 -12.87 21.47 10.13
N GLY A 531 -12.24 20.42 10.67
CA GLY A 531 -12.75 19.05 10.64
C GLY A 531 -14.08 18.81 11.34
N ASN A 532 -14.56 19.78 12.13
CA ASN A 532 -15.85 19.75 12.79
C ASN A 532 -17.02 20.22 11.91
N SER A 533 -16.73 20.85 10.77
CA SER A 533 -17.74 21.34 9.83
C SER A 533 -18.22 20.24 8.87
N ALA A 534 -19.52 20.21 8.57
CA ALA A 534 -20.04 19.43 7.45
C ALA A 534 -19.51 19.93 6.10
N HIS A 535 -19.03 21.18 6.05
CA HIS A 535 -18.39 21.82 4.90
C HIS A 535 -16.87 21.74 4.93
N ARG A 536 -16.26 20.85 5.73
CA ARG A 536 -14.79 20.73 5.89
C ARG A 536 -13.99 20.55 4.59
N HIS A 537 -14.63 20.15 3.49
CA HIS A 537 -14.02 19.99 2.17
C HIS A 537 -14.32 21.16 1.20
N GLN A 538 -15.11 22.13 1.63
CA GLN A 538 -15.54 23.35 0.92
C GLN A 538 -15.60 24.52 1.91
N ALA A 539 -14.53 24.66 2.69
CA ALA A 539 -14.40 25.70 3.70
C ALA A 539 -14.50 27.10 3.08
N ASP A 540 -15.40 27.94 3.58
CA ASP A 540 -15.42 29.37 3.30
C ASP A 540 -14.48 30.09 4.28
N GLY A 541 -13.26 30.41 3.83
CA GLY A 541 -12.40 31.37 4.50
C GLY A 541 -10.90 31.26 4.20
N SER A 542 -10.12 32.22 4.72
CA SER A 542 -8.66 32.31 4.58
C SER A 542 -7.91 32.00 5.87
N MET A 543 -6.82 31.25 5.79
CA MET A 543 -5.88 31.03 6.89
C MET A 543 -4.60 31.83 6.63
N ARG A 544 -4.20 32.64 7.60
CA ARG A 544 -3.07 33.58 7.54
C ARG A 544 -2.05 33.29 8.62
N TYR A 545 -0.85 33.82 8.48
CA TYR A 545 0.13 33.83 9.56
C TYR A 545 -0.19 34.93 10.57
N GLY A 546 0.01 34.65 11.86
CA GLY A 546 -0.09 35.67 12.91
C GLY A 546 1.08 36.66 12.83
N PRO A 547 0.95 37.85 13.45
CA PRO A 547 1.98 38.89 13.38
C PRO A 547 3.30 38.51 14.08
N ASN A 548 3.28 37.51 14.98
CA ASN A 548 4.42 37.08 15.78
C ASN A 548 4.73 35.60 15.56
N LEU A 549 5.24 35.23 14.39
CA LEU A 549 5.69 33.86 14.14
C LEU A 549 6.93 33.54 14.95
N LYS A 550 6.87 32.44 15.70
CA LYS A 550 8.00 31.95 16.48
C LYS A 550 8.94 31.14 15.59
N TRP A 551 10.20 31.57 15.53
CA TRP A 551 11.29 30.88 14.86
C TRP A 551 12.27 30.33 15.87
N VAL A 552 12.80 29.14 15.62
CA VAL A 552 13.82 28.48 16.44
C VAL A 552 14.89 27.93 15.52
N ASP A 553 16.14 28.32 15.75
CA ASP A 553 17.28 27.79 15.01
C ASP A 553 17.72 26.45 15.59
N ASN A 554 18.17 25.53 14.73
CA ASN A 554 18.93 24.38 15.18
C ASN A 554 20.41 24.71 15.37
N ASP A 555 21.21 23.75 15.85
CA ASP A 555 22.63 23.93 16.16
C ASP A 555 23.49 24.40 14.97
N ALA A 556 23.03 24.16 13.74
CA ALA A 556 23.70 24.57 12.51
C ALA A 556 23.17 25.92 11.95
N GLY A 557 22.27 26.60 12.67
CA GLY A 557 21.70 27.89 12.25
C GLY A 557 20.56 27.79 11.23
N LEU A 558 19.95 26.61 11.06
CA LEU A 558 18.76 26.45 10.23
C LEU A 558 17.51 26.86 11.01
N ALA A 559 16.84 27.92 10.58
CA ALA A 559 15.62 28.42 11.20
C ALA A 559 14.40 27.53 10.91
N PHE A 560 13.69 27.12 11.96
CA PHE A 560 12.43 26.38 11.93
C PHE A 560 11.26 27.22 12.46
N ALA A 561 10.12 27.17 11.77
CA ALA A 561 8.89 27.77 12.25
C ALA A 561 8.29 26.88 13.36
N SER A 562 8.41 27.32 14.60
CA SER A 562 7.96 26.60 15.79
C SER A 562 6.55 27.05 16.20
N VAL A 563 5.59 26.80 15.31
CA VAL A 563 4.18 27.21 15.46
C VAL A 563 3.27 25.98 15.49
N PRO A 564 2.43 25.78 16.51
CA PRO A 564 1.36 24.79 16.48
C PRO A 564 0.44 25.04 15.28
N GLY A 565 0.29 24.05 14.41
CA GLY A 565 -0.47 24.21 13.17
C GLY A 565 0.35 24.65 11.96
N PHE A 566 1.67 24.78 12.08
CA PHE A 566 2.57 24.75 10.93
C PHE A 566 3.31 23.41 10.88
N GLY A 567 3.37 22.80 9.69
CA GLY A 567 4.18 21.61 9.45
C GLY A 567 5.03 21.69 8.19
N GLU A 568 5.94 20.74 8.06
CA GLU A 568 6.80 20.58 6.88
C GLU A 568 6.55 19.21 6.22
N TRP A 569 6.32 19.22 4.90
CA TRP A 569 6.19 17.99 4.11
C TRP A 569 7.50 17.20 4.09
N LEU A 570 7.39 15.88 4.29
CA LEU A 570 8.51 14.93 4.25
C LEU A 570 8.38 13.94 3.09
N SER A 571 9.48 13.28 2.73
CA SER A 571 9.60 12.44 1.54
C SER A 571 9.00 11.04 1.65
N ASP A 572 8.71 10.54 2.86
CA ASP A 572 8.24 9.17 3.15
C ASP A 572 6.77 8.91 2.72
N HIS A 573 6.46 9.19 1.46
CA HIS A 573 5.16 8.97 0.83
C HIS A 573 4.80 7.48 0.76
N ARG A 574 3.53 7.18 1.04
CA ARG A 574 2.94 5.84 0.91
C ARG A 574 1.42 5.94 0.73
N HIS A 575 0.90 5.16 -0.20
CA HIS A 575 -0.53 5.00 -0.48
C HIS A 575 -1.31 6.33 -0.64
N GLY A 576 -0.74 7.32 -1.32
CA GLY A 576 -1.41 8.61 -1.56
C GLY A 576 -1.38 9.57 -0.37
N SER A 577 -0.56 9.26 0.65
CA SER A 577 -0.35 10.10 1.82
C SER A 577 1.14 10.29 2.10
N ALA A 578 1.50 11.39 2.73
CA ALA A 578 2.88 11.70 3.11
C ALA A 578 2.93 12.30 4.53
N PRO A 579 4.07 12.25 5.23
CA PRO A 579 4.20 12.83 6.55
C PRO A 579 4.30 14.35 6.45
N ALA A 580 3.67 15.05 7.40
CA ALA A 580 3.84 16.47 7.61
C ALA A 580 4.17 16.72 9.09
N ALA A 581 5.42 17.08 9.37
CA ALA A 581 5.95 17.15 10.73
C ALA A 581 5.93 18.57 11.28
N CYS A 582 5.53 18.73 12.54
CA CYS A 582 5.45 20.01 13.22
C CYS A 582 6.56 20.11 14.27
N VAL A 583 7.44 21.12 14.14
CA VAL A 583 8.55 21.34 15.08
C VAL A 583 8.05 21.66 16.48
N ALA A 584 7.03 22.52 16.57
CA ALA A 584 6.45 22.91 17.85
C ALA A 584 6.02 21.69 18.69
N THR A 585 5.37 20.70 18.07
CA THR A 585 4.81 19.54 18.80
C THR A 585 5.66 18.28 18.72
N GLY A 586 6.65 18.22 17.82
CA GLY A 586 7.43 17.01 17.53
C GLY A 586 6.59 15.87 16.93
N ARG A 587 5.40 16.20 16.40
CA ARG A 587 4.37 15.25 15.95
C ARG A 587 3.93 15.54 14.53
N SER A 588 3.12 14.64 13.97
CA SER A 588 2.39 14.93 12.74
C SER A 588 1.41 16.08 12.95
N VAL A 589 1.21 16.93 11.95
CA VAL A 589 0.12 17.92 11.93
C VAL A 589 -1.26 17.26 11.98
N ALA A 590 -1.36 15.96 11.70
CA ALA A 590 -2.60 15.20 11.87
C ALA A 590 -2.90 14.78 13.33
N GLY A 591 -1.93 14.91 14.24
CA GLY A 591 -2.14 14.84 15.70
C GLY A 591 -1.30 13.79 16.47
N GLY A 592 -0.91 12.70 15.82
CA GLY A 592 -0.14 11.61 16.41
C GLY A 592 1.29 11.52 15.88
N THR A 593 1.82 10.29 15.75
CA THR A 593 3.22 10.11 15.33
C THR A 593 3.41 10.38 13.86
N ILE A 594 4.59 10.91 13.50
CA ILE A 594 4.94 11.30 12.13
C ILE A 594 4.89 10.08 11.19
N GLU A 595 5.22 8.90 11.68
CA GLU A 595 5.26 7.65 10.92
C GLU A 595 3.88 7.01 10.69
N ARG A 596 2.83 7.42 11.39
CA ARG A 596 1.50 6.81 11.21
C ARG A 596 0.48 7.79 10.70
N ASP A 597 0.49 8.99 11.24
CA ASP A 597 -0.55 9.97 10.99
C ASP A 597 -0.20 10.78 9.74
N LEU A 598 -0.25 10.10 8.60
CA LEU A 598 0.06 10.67 7.30
C LEU A 598 -1.08 11.58 6.81
N CYS A 599 -0.70 12.56 6.01
CA CYS A 599 -1.60 13.56 5.45
C CYS A 599 -1.79 13.29 3.94
N PRO A 600 -3.02 13.43 3.40
CA PRO A 600 -3.27 13.22 1.98
C PRO A 600 -2.45 14.15 1.09
N VAL A 601 -1.74 13.61 0.08
CA VAL A 601 -0.77 14.39 -0.71
C VAL A 601 -1.36 15.49 -1.59
N ARG A 602 -2.68 15.43 -1.85
CA ARG A 602 -3.43 16.38 -2.68
C ARG A 602 -4.05 17.53 -1.89
N MET A 603 -3.92 17.52 -0.57
CA MET A 603 -4.53 18.50 0.31
C MET A 603 -3.47 19.42 0.88
N THR A 604 -3.81 20.70 1.01
CA THR A 604 -3.02 21.74 1.68
C THR A 604 -3.10 21.63 3.20
N MET A 605 -3.99 20.76 3.69
CA MET A 605 -4.34 20.57 5.11
C MET A 605 -5.07 21.76 5.75
N SER A 606 -5.52 22.74 4.96
CA SER A 606 -6.38 23.84 5.42
C SER A 606 -7.66 23.37 6.12
N TYR A 607 -8.21 22.21 5.77
CA TYR A 607 -9.38 21.63 6.46
C TYR A 607 -9.11 21.22 7.91
N LYS A 608 -7.85 20.99 8.28
CA LYS A 608 -7.39 20.83 9.66
C LYS A 608 -6.95 22.17 10.27
N GLY A 609 -6.98 23.22 9.46
CA GLY A 609 -6.48 24.56 9.72
C GLY A 609 -5.02 24.56 10.13
N VAL A 610 -4.23 23.83 9.33
CA VAL A 610 -2.79 23.84 9.46
C VAL A 610 -2.20 24.29 8.12
N LYS A 611 -1.14 25.09 8.18
CA LYS A 611 -0.30 25.42 7.02
C LYS A 611 0.80 24.38 6.92
N VAL A 612 1.10 23.93 5.71
CA VAL A 612 2.16 22.94 5.48
C VAL A 612 3.10 23.42 4.39
N GLY A 613 4.29 23.83 4.80
CA GLY A 613 5.38 24.23 3.92
C GLY A 613 6.32 23.07 3.63
N PHE A 614 7.47 23.39 3.03
CA PHE A 614 8.49 22.40 2.71
C PHE A 614 9.87 23.04 2.53
N ARG A 615 10.89 22.18 2.61
CA ARG A 615 12.29 22.52 2.34
C ARG A 615 12.86 21.57 1.31
N LEU A 616 13.91 22.02 0.66
CA LEU A 616 14.74 21.19 -0.20
C LEU A 616 15.94 20.67 0.60
N CYS A 617 16.32 19.43 0.32
CA CYS A 617 17.58 18.88 0.79
C CYS A 617 18.22 17.97 -0.25
N TYR A 618 19.53 17.79 -0.16
CA TYR A 618 20.27 16.81 -0.95
C TYR A 618 21.57 16.42 -0.23
N VAL A 619 22.14 15.28 -0.61
CA VAL A 619 23.44 14.85 -0.06
C VAL A 619 24.56 15.49 -0.87
N ALA A 620 25.49 16.19 -0.22
CA ALA A 620 26.66 16.75 -0.89
C ALA A 620 27.70 15.68 -1.21
N HIS A 621 28.50 15.91 -2.25
CA HIS A 621 29.77 15.20 -2.40
C HIS A 621 30.67 15.55 -1.21
N LEU A 622 30.91 14.57 -0.35
CA LEU A 622 32.04 14.60 0.56
C LEU A 622 33.25 14.21 -0.26
N ASP A 623 33.80 15.19 -0.99
CA ASP A 623 35.20 15.32 -1.42
C ASP A 623 35.30 16.34 -2.57
N ALA A 624 35.99 17.44 -2.29
CA ALA A 624 37.21 17.77 -3.02
C ALA A 624 38.35 17.81 -2.01
#